data_AF-A0A9D6X7F1-F1
#
_entry.id   AF-A0A9D6X7F1-F1
#
_cell.length_a   1.000
_cell.length_b   1.000
_cell.length_c   1.000
_cell.angle_alpha   90.00
_cell.angle_beta   90.00
_cell.angle_gamma   90.00
#
_symmetry.space_group_name_H-M   'P 1'
#
loop_
_entity.id
_entity.type
_entity.pdbx_description
1 polymer ?
#
loop_
_entity_poly.entity_id
_entity_poly.type
_entity_poly.pdbx_seq_one_letter_code
_entity_poly.pdbx_strand_id
1 'polypeptide(L)'
;RIGNPASWQAALEAVKESSGKIDMVTDQEILHAYSVVAAEEGVFCEPASAASVAGVIKLRAQGALKEGDTVVCTLTGHGLKDADTAISVSKQPVTVKASRDDVARLLKL
;
A
#
# COMPACT_ATOMS: atom_id res chain seq x y z
N ARG A 1 14.55 -8.03 0.95
CA ARG A 1 13.94 -8.82 2.06
C ARG A 1 14.93 -8.87 3.22
N ILE A 2 14.48 -8.79 4.47
CA ILE A 2 15.32 -8.81 5.68
C ILE A 2 14.79 -9.90 6.62
N GLY A 3 15.61 -10.88 6.98
CA GLY A 3 15.25 -11.95 7.93
C GLY A 3 15.91 -11.82 9.31
N ASN A 4 16.93 -10.97 9.44
CA ASN A 4 17.65 -10.68 10.68
C ASN A 4 17.96 -9.18 10.77
N PRO A 5 17.03 -8.34 11.25
CA PRO A 5 17.19 -6.89 11.26
C PRO A 5 18.29 -6.44 12.23
N ALA A 6 19.23 -5.62 11.76
CA ALA A 6 20.36 -5.13 12.54
C ALA A 6 19.94 -4.35 13.80
N SER A 7 18.80 -3.67 13.77
CA SER A 7 18.27 -2.87 14.88
C SER A 7 17.18 -3.59 15.69
N TRP A 8 17.18 -4.93 15.73
CA TRP A 8 16.16 -5.73 16.43
C TRP A 8 15.87 -5.25 17.86
N GLN A 9 16.91 -5.10 18.68
CA GLN A 9 16.80 -4.69 20.08
C GLN A 9 16.19 -3.28 20.21
N ALA A 10 16.66 -2.33 19.41
CA ALA A 10 16.14 -0.96 19.42
C ALA A 10 14.66 -0.88 19.02
N ALA A 11 14.23 -1.71 18.04
CA ALA A 11 12.83 -1.79 17.65
C ALA A 11 11.94 -2.34 18.77
N LEU A 12 12.41 -3.35 19.52
CA LEU A 12 11.68 -3.88 20.67
C LEU A 12 11.57 -2.87 21.83
N GLU A 13 12.63 -2.12 22.12
CA GLU A 13 12.56 -1.08 23.14
C GLU A 13 11.59 0.04 22.74
N ALA A 14 11.61 0.49 21.48
CA ALA A 14 10.67 1.49 20.98
C ALA A 14 9.19 1.05 21.11
N VAL A 15 8.89 -0.23 20.85
CA VAL A 15 7.55 -0.81 21.07
C VAL A 15 7.16 -0.75 22.54
N LYS A 16 8.09 -1.13 23.43
CA LYS A 16 7.86 -1.15 24.87
C LYS A 16 7.65 0.26 25.43
N GLU A 17 8.49 1.22 25.06
CA GLU A 17 8.40 2.62 25.49
C GLU A 17 7.10 3.29 25.01
N SER A 18 6.70 3.03 23.76
CA SER A 18 5.47 3.61 23.18
C SER A 18 4.18 2.89 23.58
N SER A 19 4.27 1.76 24.29
CA SER A 19 3.14 0.82 24.47
C SER A 19 2.49 0.41 23.14
N GLY A 20 3.29 0.39 22.08
CA GLY A 20 2.88 0.06 20.72
C GLY A 20 2.95 -1.44 20.42
N LYS A 21 3.05 -1.76 19.14
CA LYS A 21 3.18 -3.15 18.66
C LYS A 21 3.94 -3.20 17.34
N ILE A 22 4.77 -4.23 17.17
CA ILE A 22 5.20 -4.71 15.84
C ILE A 22 4.27 -5.86 15.45
N ASP A 23 3.67 -5.76 14.27
CA ASP A 23 2.78 -6.77 13.70
C ASP A 23 3.23 -7.11 12.27
N MET A 24 2.58 -8.08 11.66
CA MET A 24 2.83 -8.51 10.29
C MET A 24 1.59 -8.38 9.41
N VAL A 25 1.82 -8.16 8.12
CA VAL A 25 0.81 -8.22 7.06
C VAL A 25 1.32 -9.17 5.98
N THR A 26 0.38 -9.77 5.26
CA THR A 26 0.64 -10.64 4.11
C THR A 26 0.95 -9.82 2.87
N ASP A 27 1.63 -10.42 1.89
CA ASP A 27 1.87 -9.79 0.59
C ASP A 27 0.56 -9.35 -0.09
N GLN A 28 -0.53 -10.12 0.08
CA GLN A 28 -1.85 -9.76 -0.46
C GLN A 28 -2.42 -8.48 0.18
N GLU A 29 -2.31 -8.34 1.50
CA GLU A 29 -2.71 -7.11 2.21
C GLU A 29 -1.86 -5.92 1.79
N ILE A 30 -0.55 -6.12 1.59
CA ILE A 30 0.35 -5.09 1.07
C ILE A 30 -0.08 -4.64 -0.33
N LEU A 31 -0.30 -5.57 -1.27
CA LEU A 31 -0.69 -5.23 -2.65
C LEU A 31 -2.07 -4.59 -2.73
N HIS A 32 -2.99 -4.98 -1.84
CA HIS A 32 -4.27 -4.31 -1.70
C HIS A 32 -4.10 -2.86 -1.25
N ALA A 33 -3.39 -2.61 -0.15
CA ALA A 33 -3.15 -1.25 0.36
C ALA A 33 -2.38 -0.39 -0.65
N TYR A 34 -1.38 -0.97 -1.33
CA TYR A 34 -0.62 -0.33 -2.40
C TYR A 34 -1.54 0.19 -3.51
N SER A 35 -2.49 -0.64 -3.95
CA SER A 35 -3.44 -0.28 -5.01
C SER A 35 -4.45 0.77 -4.53
N VAL A 36 -4.95 0.64 -3.31
CA VAL A 36 -5.92 1.58 -2.70
C VAL A 36 -5.32 2.98 -2.58
N VAL A 37 -4.13 3.12 -2.01
CA VAL A 37 -3.49 4.43 -1.81
C VAL A 37 -3.25 5.16 -3.14
N ALA A 38 -2.86 4.42 -4.19
CA ALA A 38 -2.68 5.01 -5.51
C ALA A 38 -4.01 5.38 -6.18
N ALA A 39 -5.03 4.52 -6.10
CA ALA A 39 -6.30 4.70 -6.79
C ALA A 39 -7.25 5.70 -6.12
N GLU A 40 -7.26 5.76 -4.79
CA GLU A 40 -8.20 6.58 -4.01
C GLU A 40 -7.59 7.92 -3.61
N GLU A 41 -6.30 7.96 -3.27
CA GLU A 41 -5.63 9.18 -2.76
C GLU A 41 -4.65 9.81 -3.77
N GLY A 42 -4.35 9.12 -4.88
CA GLY A 42 -3.40 9.62 -5.89
C GLY A 42 -1.95 9.66 -5.40
N VAL A 43 -1.61 8.94 -4.32
CA VAL A 43 -0.26 8.88 -3.75
C VAL A 43 0.42 7.58 -4.18
N PHE A 44 1.59 7.68 -4.79
CA PHE A 44 2.29 6.51 -5.35
C PHE A 44 3.56 6.14 -4.57
N CYS A 45 3.46 5.13 -3.72
CA CYS A 45 4.58 4.62 -2.91
C CYS A 45 5.03 3.22 -3.36
N GLU A 46 6.19 2.74 -2.89
CA GLU A 46 6.65 1.36 -3.18
C GLU A 46 5.91 0.32 -2.31
N PRO A 47 5.87 -0.98 -2.69
CA PRO A 47 5.13 -1.99 -1.92
C PRO A 47 5.51 -2.07 -0.44
N ALA A 48 6.80 -1.96 -0.10
CA ALA A 48 7.25 -1.96 1.30
C ALA A 48 6.67 -0.79 2.11
N SER A 49 6.45 0.37 1.49
CA SER A 49 5.83 1.54 2.13
C SER A 49 4.36 1.29 2.46
N ALA A 50 3.65 0.61 1.56
CA ALA A 50 2.22 0.29 1.72
C ALA A 50 1.94 -0.67 2.88
N ALA A 51 2.95 -1.35 3.43
CA ALA A 51 2.80 -2.19 4.63
C ALA A 51 2.28 -1.41 5.84
N SER A 52 2.64 -0.11 5.97
CA SER A 52 2.12 0.75 7.04
C SER A 52 0.60 0.94 6.94
N VAL A 53 0.11 1.24 5.73
CA VAL A 53 -1.33 1.41 5.45
C VAL A 53 -2.08 0.08 5.55
N ALA A 54 -1.49 -1.02 5.06
CA ALA A 54 -2.05 -2.37 5.23
C ALA A 54 -2.25 -2.71 6.71
N GLY A 55 -1.27 -2.36 7.56
CA GLY A 55 -1.38 -2.51 9.01
C GLY A 55 -2.54 -1.71 9.61
N VAL A 56 -2.76 -0.48 9.15
CA VAL A 56 -3.91 0.35 9.58
C VAL A 56 -5.23 -0.27 9.15
N ILE A 57 -5.37 -0.71 7.90
CA ILE A 57 -6.57 -1.39 7.40
C ILE A 57 -6.87 -2.63 8.25
N LYS A 58 -5.86 -3.46 8.51
CA LYS A 58 -5.96 -4.66 9.36
C LYS A 58 -6.40 -4.31 10.79
N LEU A 59 -5.77 -3.34 11.44
CA LEU A 59 -6.08 -2.94 12.81
C LEU A 59 -7.48 -2.32 12.93
N ARG A 60 -7.91 -1.55 11.91
CA ARG A 60 -9.27 -1.02 11.85
C ARG A 60 -10.30 -2.13 11.72
N ALA A 61 -10.07 -3.12 10.86
CA ALA A 61 -10.95 -4.29 10.71
C ALA A 61 -11.04 -5.14 11.99
N GLN A 62 -9.98 -5.18 12.79
CA GLN A 62 -9.94 -5.87 14.09
C GLN A 62 -10.55 -5.06 15.24
N GLY A 63 -11.00 -3.82 14.99
CA GLY A 63 -11.54 -2.93 16.03
C GLY A 63 -10.49 -2.35 16.97
N ALA A 64 -9.20 -2.49 16.66
CA ALA A 64 -8.11 -1.94 17.45
C ALA A 64 -7.96 -0.42 17.25
N LEU A 65 -8.35 0.09 16.07
CA LEU A 65 -8.44 1.52 15.78
C LEU A 65 -9.91 1.95 15.76
N LYS A 66 -10.21 3.07 16.42
CA LYS A 66 -11.55 3.64 16.55
C LYS A 66 -11.75 4.78 15.57
N GLU A 67 -13.01 5.10 15.34
CA GLU A 67 -13.37 6.30 14.59
C GLU A 67 -12.91 7.54 15.35
N GLY A 68 -12.31 8.50 14.63
CA GLY A 68 -11.71 9.70 15.23
C GLY A 68 -10.25 9.56 15.66
N ASP A 69 -9.68 8.34 15.67
CA ASP A 69 -8.24 8.17 15.92
C ASP A 69 -7.44 8.82 14.79
N THR A 70 -6.40 9.57 15.16
CA THR A 70 -5.44 10.14 14.19
C THR A 70 -4.25 9.21 14.04
N VAL A 71 -4.00 8.76 12.81
CA VAL A 71 -2.92 7.82 12.50
C VAL A 71 -2.01 8.41 11.43
N VAL A 72 -0.69 8.28 11.61
CA VAL A 72 0.31 8.69 10.62
C VAL A 72 0.98 7.45 10.06
N CYS A 73 0.96 7.31 8.73
CA CYS A 73 1.65 6.25 8.00
C CYS A 73 2.87 6.81 7.27
N THR A 74 4.06 6.27 7.56
CA THR A 74 5.28 6.64 6.85
C THR A 74 5.39 5.86 5.54
N LEU A 75 5.31 6.56 4.42
CA LEU A 75 5.58 6.01 3.10
C LEU A 75 7.07 6.19 2.78
N THR A 76 7.87 5.17 3.08
CA THR A 76 9.34 5.23 3.08
C THR A 76 9.99 5.44 1.71
N GLY A 77 9.28 5.16 0.62
CA GLY A 77 9.82 5.24 -0.73
C GLY A 77 8.78 5.51 -1.81
N HIS A 78 9.23 6.17 -2.87
CA HIS A 78 8.43 6.50 -4.03
C HIS A 78 8.14 5.27 -4.90
N GLY A 79 6.94 5.17 -5.46
CA GLY A 79 6.51 4.00 -6.25
C GLY A 79 7.34 3.74 -7.52
N LEU A 80 7.98 4.78 -8.07
CA LEU A 80 8.89 4.65 -9.22
C LEU A 80 10.16 3.82 -8.94
N LYS A 81 10.46 3.47 -7.67
CA LYS A 81 11.53 2.52 -7.36
C LYS A 81 11.23 1.10 -7.84
N ASP A 82 9.95 0.75 -7.99
CA ASP A 82 9.50 -0.59 -8.35
C ASP A 82 8.38 -0.52 -9.38
N ALA A 83 8.73 -0.12 -10.60
CA ALA A 83 7.81 -0.03 -11.73
C ALA A 83 7.27 -1.40 -12.16
N ASP A 84 8.05 -2.46 -11.99
CA ASP A 84 7.66 -3.83 -12.38
C ASP A 84 6.48 -4.31 -11.55
N THR A 85 6.52 -4.13 -10.22
CA THR A 85 5.37 -4.45 -9.38
C THR A 85 4.15 -3.63 -9.80
N ALA A 86 4.31 -2.34 -10.07
CA ALA A 86 3.22 -1.46 -10.50
C ALA A 86 2.51 -2.00 -11.76
N ILE A 87 3.29 -2.43 -12.76
CA ILE A 87 2.76 -3.01 -14.00
C ILE A 87 2.07 -4.35 -13.72
N SER A 88 2.66 -5.19 -12.86
CA SER A 88 2.15 -6.54 -12.57
C SER A 88 0.80 -6.55 -11.87
N VAL A 89 0.52 -5.57 -11.02
CA VAL A 89 -0.74 -5.48 -10.26
C VAL A 89 -1.78 -4.59 -10.94
N SER A 90 -1.40 -3.86 -11.97
CA SER A 90 -2.29 -3.00 -12.75
C SER A 90 -3.04 -3.79 -13.82
N LYS A 91 -4.25 -3.32 -14.15
CA LYS A 91 -4.95 -3.81 -15.33
C LYS A 91 -4.19 -3.38 -16.59
N GLN A 92 -4.00 -4.31 -17.50
CA GLN A 92 -3.38 -4.01 -18.78
C GLN A 92 -4.25 -3.01 -19.57
N PRO A 93 -3.63 -2.04 -20.27
CA PRO A 93 -4.35 -1.15 -21.16
C PRO A 93 -5.15 -1.94 -22.20
N VAL A 94 -6.40 -1.52 -22.47
CA VAL A 94 -7.23 -2.14 -23.49
C VAL A 94 -6.86 -1.58 -24.85
N THR A 95 -6.37 -2.43 -25.76
CA THR A 95 -6.04 -2.03 -27.13
C THR A 95 -7.31 -1.86 -27.95
N VAL A 96 -7.42 -0.73 -28.65
CA VAL A 96 -8.53 -0.37 -29.53
C VAL A 96 -8.02 0.24 -30.82
N LYS A 97 -8.82 0.20 -31.90
CA LYS A 97 -8.48 0.85 -33.16
C LYS A 97 -8.25 2.36 -32.95
N ALA A 98 -7.34 2.93 -33.74
CA ALA A 98 -7.01 4.36 -33.71
C ALA A 98 -8.12 5.21 -34.38
N SER A 99 -9.34 5.13 -33.84
CA SER A 99 -10.50 5.90 -34.27
C SER A 99 -11.23 6.47 -33.06
N ARG A 100 -11.78 7.68 -33.19
CA ARG A 100 -12.56 8.31 -32.11
C ARG A 100 -13.77 7.47 -31.71
N ASP A 101 -14.45 6.88 -32.68
CA ASP A 101 -15.70 6.14 -32.46
C ASP A 101 -15.45 4.82 -31.71
N ASP A 102 -14.34 4.13 -32.01
CA ASP A 102 -13.99 2.90 -31.28
C ASP A 102 -13.55 3.20 -29.83
N VAL A 103 -12.85 4.32 -29.60
CA VAL A 103 -12.52 4.79 -28.24
C VAL A 103 -13.77 5.20 -27.46
N ALA A 104 -14.69 5.95 -28.07
CA ALA A 104 -15.95 6.35 -27.42
C ALA A 104 -16.78 5.13 -27.01
N ARG A 105 -16.91 4.13 -27.91
CA ARG A 105 -17.59 2.87 -27.61
C ARG A 105 -16.97 2.12 -26.42
N LEU A 106 -15.64 2.10 -26.33
CA LEU A 106 -14.93 1.48 -25.20
C LEU A 106 -15.22 2.19 -23.88
N LEU A 107 -15.23 3.52 -23.89
CA LEU A 107 -15.50 4.36 -22.72
C LEU A 107 -17.00 4.44 -22.37
N LYS A 108 -17.87 3.87 -23.21
CA LYS A 108 -19.34 3.98 -23.11
C LYS A 108 -19.82 5.44 -23.14
N LEU A 109 -19.17 6.24 -23.97
CA LEU A 109 -19.50 7.64 -24.27
C LEU A 109 -20.27 7.75 -25.59
#